data_AF-A0AB37WP01-F1
#
_entry.id   AF-A0AB37WP01-F1
#
_cell.length_a   1.000
_cell.length_b   1.000
_cell.length_c   1.000
_cell.angle_alpha   90.00
_cell.angle_beta   90.00
_cell.angle_gamma   90.00
#
_symmetry.space_group_name_H-M   'P 1'
#
loop_
_entity.id
_entity.type
_entity.pdbx_description
1 polymer ?
#
loop_
_entity_poly.entity_id
_entity_poly.type
_entity_poly.pdbx_seq_one_letter_code
_entity_poly.pdbx_strand_id
1 'polypeptide(L)'
;MDHWECSNSVQGNTLSRYLAIKADRFEINFRLWGPTVPFCNARQRLAGYVFGAGSVVNSALNWLGYIGLPLALLAGYPFVVYYERWQLAWLLRLVCIWIFADTAHKMSLALFVGYRDAMRWDQADVWLIPYYTLSLVRGMVLPTRFGGTKPGFTPSGSLSLEIKERGPRPSGFFSRLRAILFQQMVWIHVCFILACILGVVLNIVRCFDPADQISTAYSAAEVVLSGHDRWVFLLTRIGWPPVWWLGQLASCWIPVHYLIWPPNEVTADEALQLDEKRGVRYPKEEYSRPQRTNMGRPTDHVTAIVFVYSVVCFAGSFYV
;
A
#
# COMPACT_ATOMS: atom_id res chain seq x y z
N MET A 1 34.15 -21.56 49.27
CA MET A 1 33.34 -21.91 48.09
C MET A 1 33.48 -20.75 47.15
N ASP A 2 34.48 -20.91 46.29
CA ASP A 2 35.17 -19.83 45.61
C ASP A 2 34.48 -19.41 44.32
N HIS A 3 34.57 -18.11 44.07
CA HIS A 3 34.76 -17.41 42.80
C HIS A 3 34.49 -18.14 41.49
N TRP A 4 33.60 -17.56 40.69
CA TRP A 4 33.75 -17.48 39.24
C TRP A 4 33.43 -16.06 38.75
N GLU A 5 34.45 -15.21 38.76
CA GLU A 5 34.61 -14.20 37.72
C GLU A 5 35.11 -14.93 36.46
N CYS A 6 34.47 -14.68 35.31
CA CYS A 6 35.15 -14.80 34.03
C CYS A 6 34.88 -13.52 33.23
N SER A 7 35.90 -12.68 33.24
CA SER A 7 36.06 -11.50 32.41
C SER A 7 36.10 -11.82 30.91
N ASN A 8 35.85 -10.77 30.12
CA ASN A 8 36.44 -10.51 28.81
C ASN A 8 35.77 -11.10 27.56
N SER A 9 35.22 -10.16 26.79
CA SER A 9 35.47 -10.02 25.35
C SER A 9 35.33 -11.28 24.49
N VAL A 10 34.11 -11.62 24.03
CA VAL A 10 33.78 -12.09 22.66
C VAL A 10 32.24 -12.23 22.60
N GLN A 11 31.48 -11.14 22.66
CA GLN A 11 30.01 -11.22 22.40
C GLN A 11 29.48 -10.11 21.48
N GLY A 12 30.36 -9.26 20.95
CA GLY A 12 30.00 -8.26 19.93
C GLY A 12 30.06 -8.75 18.49
N ASN A 13 30.50 -9.99 18.22
CA ASN A 13 30.89 -10.41 16.87
C ASN A 13 30.19 -11.66 16.31
N THR A 14 29.31 -12.32 17.09
CA THR A 14 28.64 -13.55 16.65
C THR A 14 27.20 -13.33 16.19
N LEU A 15 26.43 -12.45 16.85
CA LEU A 15 25.06 -12.12 16.39
C LEU A 15 25.06 -11.27 15.11
N SER A 16 26.03 -10.36 14.98
CA SER A 16 26.18 -9.53 13.77
C SER A 16 26.69 -10.32 12.56
N ARG A 17 27.32 -11.50 12.77
CA ARG A 17 27.76 -12.40 11.69
C ARG A 17 26.65 -13.28 11.13
N TYR A 18 25.61 -13.59 11.91
CA TYR A 18 24.43 -14.30 11.41
C TYR A 18 23.37 -13.37 10.79
N LEU A 19 23.41 -12.08 11.10
CA LEU A 19 22.53 -11.07 10.49
C LEU A 19 23.09 -10.46 9.20
N ALA A 20 24.34 -10.77 8.86
CA ALA A 20 24.92 -10.49 7.55
C ALA A 20 24.74 -11.70 6.62
N ILE A 21 23.52 -12.20 6.47
CA ILE A 21 23.19 -13.11 5.36
C ILE A 21 23.20 -12.24 4.11
N LYS A 22 24.39 -12.20 3.52
CA LYS A 22 24.72 -11.78 2.17
C LYS A 22 24.12 -12.80 1.18
N ALA A 23 22.82 -12.99 1.25
CA ALA A 23 22.08 -13.78 0.29
C ALA A 23 20.97 -12.91 -0.26
N ASP A 24 21.20 -12.37 -1.45
CA ASP A 24 20.09 -12.03 -2.31
C ASP A 24 19.19 -13.28 -2.44
N ARG A 25 17.87 -13.14 -2.58
CA ARG A 25 16.95 -14.29 -2.63
C ARG A 25 17.27 -15.25 -3.79
N PHE A 26 17.96 -14.74 -4.81
CA PHE A 26 18.56 -15.49 -5.91
C PHE A 26 19.76 -16.36 -5.47
N GLU A 27 20.57 -15.89 -4.52
CA GLU A 27 21.70 -16.64 -3.96
C GLU A 27 21.24 -17.80 -3.04
N ILE A 28 20.02 -17.73 -2.47
CA ILE A 28 19.40 -18.84 -1.71
C ILE A 28 18.37 -19.65 -2.51
N ASN A 29 18.36 -19.56 -3.84
CA ASN A 29 17.46 -20.30 -4.75
C ASN A 29 15.97 -20.25 -4.31
N PHE A 30 15.49 -19.09 -3.83
CA PHE A 30 14.13 -18.95 -3.28
C PHE A 30 13.77 -19.99 -2.21
N ARG A 31 14.75 -20.52 -1.47
CA ARG A 31 14.56 -21.57 -0.45
C ARG A 31 14.01 -22.89 -0.99
N LEU A 32 14.12 -23.15 -2.29
CA LEU A 32 13.68 -24.40 -2.92
C LEU A 32 14.67 -25.56 -2.67
N TRP A 33 15.97 -25.28 -2.79
CA TRP A 33 17.05 -26.25 -2.56
C TRP A 33 18.34 -25.55 -2.13
N GLY A 34 19.22 -26.29 -1.47
CA GLY A 34 20.55 -25.83 -1.09
C GLY A 34 20.92 -26.15 0.36
N PRO A 35 22.19 -25.88 0.74
CA PRO A 35 22.70 -26.16 2.08
C PRO A 35 22.07 -25.29 3.18
N THR A 36 21.30 -24.26 2.82
CA THR A 36 20.60 -23.37 3.75
C THR A 36 19.20 -23.86 4.15
N VAL A 37 18.64 -24.84 3.43
CA VAL A 37 17.33 -25.45 3.72
C VAL A 37 17.36 -26.99 3.79
N PRO A 38 18.39 -27.61 4.41
CA PRO A 38 18.56 -29.06 4.38
C PRO A 38 17.43 -29.81 5.08
N PHE A 39 16.81 -29.19 6.09
CA PHE A 39 15.77 -29.79 6.92
C PHE A 39 14.33 -29.34 6.59
N CYS A 40 14.14 -28.49 5.58
CA CYS A 40 12.79 -28.06 5.20
C CYS A 40 12.07 -29.12 4.38
N ASN A 41 10.84 -29.46 4.76
CA ASN A 41 9.98 -30.35 3.98
C ASN A 41 9.45 -29.64 2.72
N ALA A 42 8.84 -30.41 1.79
CA ALA A 42 8.35 -29.88 0.52
C ALA A 42 7.33 -28.73 0.68
N ARG A 43 6.46 -28.79 1.70
CA ARG A 43 5.46 -27.73 1.96
C ARG A 43 6.11 -26.45 2.47
N GLN A 44 7.11 -26.56 3.34
CA GLN A 44 7.89 -25.42 3.85
C GLN A 44 8.71 -24.77 2.74
N ARG A 45 9.30 -25.57 1.84
CA ARG A 45 10.01 -25.08 0.65
C ARG A 45 9.07 -24.37 -0.31
N LEU A 46 7.90 -24.95 -0.58
CA LEU A 46 6.88 -24.33 -1.40
C LEU A 46 6.39 -23.01 -0.80
N ALA A 47 6.12 -22.97 0.51
CA ALA A 47 5.75 -21.73 1.19
C ALA A 47 6.87 -20.68 1.06
N GLY A 48 8.12 -21.05 1.32
CA GLY A 48 9.29 -20.17 1.17
C GLY A 48 9.42 -19.61 -0.24
N TYR A 49 9.21 -20.43 -1.26
CA TYR A 49 9.19 -20.03 -2.67
C TYR A 49 8.06 -19.06 -2.97
N VAL A 50 6.82 -19.40 -2.57
CA VAL A 50 5.63 -18.56 -2.82
C VAL A 50 5.80 -17.19 -2.18
N PHE A 51 6.28 -17.10 -0.94
CA PHE A 51 6.56 -15.81 -0.30
C PHE A 51 7.70 -15.05 -0.99
N GLY A 52 8.77 -15.74 -1.37
CA GLY A 52 9.93 -15.15 -2.03
C GLY A 52 9.61 -14.60 -3.42
N ALA A 53 9.16 -15.47 -4.32
CA ALA A 53 8.80 -15.12 -5.71
C ALA A 53 7.56 -14.20 -5.74
N GLY A 54 6.56 -14.48 -4.90
CA GLY A 54 5.36 -13.67 -4.78
C GLY A 54 5.66 -12.22 -4.43
N SER A 55 6.60 -11.95 -3.51
CA SER A 55 6.97 -10.57 -3.16
C SER A 55 7.56 -9.78 -4.34
N VAL A 56 8.35 -10.42 -5.21
CA VAL A 56 8.97 -9.79 -6.37
C VAL A 56 7.93 -9.51 -7.44
N VAL A 57 7.13 -10.52 -7.78
CA VAL A 57 6.07 -10.41 -8.79
C VAL A 57 5.02 -9.39 -8.35
N ASN A 58 4.56 -9.46 -7.09
CA ASN A 58 3.56 -8.54 -6.56
C ASN A 58 4.07 -7.09 -6.56
N SER A 59 5.32 -6.83 -6.14
CA SER A 59 5.88 -5.48 -6.15
C SER A 59 6.01 -4.90 -7.56
N ALA A 60 6.38 -5.72 -8.54
CA ALA A 60 6.48 -5.29 -9.94
C ALA A 60 5.10 -5.03 -10.56
N LEU A 61 4.14 -5.95 -10.37
CA LEU A 61 2.78 -5.79 -10.89
C LEU A 61 2.05 -4.61 -10.24
N ASN A 62 2.22 -4.42 -8.93
CA ASN A 62 1.63 -3.28 -8.23
C ASN A 62 2.21 -1.96 -8.71
N TRP A 63 3.50 -1.89 -9.05
CA TRP A 63 4.09 -0.70 -9.66
C TRP A 63 3.50 -0.38 -11.03
N LEU A 64 3.37 -1.41 -11.89
CA LEU A 64 2.74 -1.25 -13.19
C LEU A 64 1.28 -0.82 -13.05
N GLY A 65 0.55 -1.36 -12.08
CA GLY A 65 -0.81 -0.93 -11.75
C GLY A 65 -0.86 0.52 -11.23
N TYR A 66 0.08 0.90 -10.36
CA TYR A 66 0.18 2.23 -9.77
C TYR A 66 0.43 3.32 -10.83
N ILE A 67 1.25 3.05 -11.85
CA ILE A 67 1.44 3.97 -12.97
C ILE A 67 0.32 3.83 -14.01
N GLY A 68 -0.07 2.60 -14.32
CA GLY A 68 -1.02 2.29 -15.38
C GLY A 68 -2.41 2.83 -15.10
N LEU A 69 -2.85 2.84 -13.84
CA LEU A 69 -4.17 3.31 -13.42
C LEU A 69 -4.43 4.79 -13.79
N PRO A 70 -3.62 5.77 -13.35
CA PRO A 70 -3.82 7.16 -13.73
C PRO A 70 -3.66 7.38 -15.24
N LEU A 71 -2.75 6.66 -15.91
CA LEU A 71 -2.60 6.76 -17.36
C LEU A 71 -3.84 6.25 -18.11
N ALA A 72 -4.42 5.13 -17.69
CA ALA A 72 -5.64 4.58 -18.26
C ALA A 72 -6.82 5.56 -18.09
N LEU A 73 -6.96 6.17 -16.91
CA LEU A 73 -7.97 7.20 -16.66
C LEU A 73 -7.76 8.41 -17.58
N LEU A 74 -6.55 8.98 -17.63
CA LEU A 74 -6.23 10.13 -18.48
C LEU A 74 -6.47 9.82 -19.97
N ALA A 75 -6.12 8.63 -20.42
CA ALA A 75 -6.31 8.17 -21.79
C ALA A 75 -7.78 7.81 -22.11
N GLY A 76 -8.64 7.64 -21.09
CA GLY A 76 -10.02 7.17 -21.28
C GLY A 76 -10.13 5.70 -21.69
N TYR A 77 -9.11 4.90 -21.34
CA TYR A 77 -9.06 3.48 -21.61
C TYR A 77 -9.95 2.72 -20.60
N PRO A 78 -10.81 1.80 -21.04
CA PRO A 78 -11.67 1.05 -20.12
C PRO A 78 -10.86 0.04 -19.29
N PHE A 79 -11.16 -0.08 -18.01
CA PHE A 79 -10.52 -1.08 -17.13
C PHE A 79 -10.89 -2.51 -17.48
N VAL A 80 -11.99 -2.68 -18.20
CA VAL A 80 -12.45 -3.96 -18.70
C VAL A 80 -12.79 -3.83 -20.18
N VAL A 81 -12.25 -4.73 -20.99
CA VAL A 81 -12.57 -4.85 -22.40
C VAL A 81 -13.47 -6.07 -22.56
N TYR A 82 -14.57 -5.90 -23.28
CA TYR A 82 -15.54 -6.95 -23.56
C TYR A 82 -16.03 -6.81 -25.00
N TYR A 83 -16.43 -7.93 -25.61
CA TYR A 83 -16.98 -7.96 -26.97
C TYR A 83 -18.51 -8.05 -26.95
N GLU A 84 -19.05 -8.90 -26.07
CA GLU A 84 -20.49 -9.15 -25.96
C GLU A 84 -21.03 -8.75 -24.58
N ARG A 85 -22.31 -8.37 -24.52
CA ARG A 85 -22.97 -7.91 -23.28
C ARG A 85 -22.94 -8.96 -22.17
N TRP A 86 -23.14 -10.23 -22.50
CA TRP A 86 -23.08 -11.30 -21.50
C TRP A 86 -21.68 -11.43 -20.88
N GLN A 87 -20.62 -11.12 -21.63
CA GLN A 87 -19.25 -11.13 -21.11
C GLN A 87 -19.08 -10.03 -20.07
N LEU A 88 -19.60 -8.82 -20.33
CA LEU A 88 -19.59 -7.73 -19.36
C LEU A 88 -20.32 -8.13 -18.07
N ALA A 89 -21.52 -8.72 -18.18
CA ALA A 89 -22.29 -9.16 -17.03
C ALA A 89 -21.53 -10.20 -16.19
N TRP A 90 -20.88 -11.19 -16.84
CA TRP A 90 -20.09 -12.18 -16.14
C TRP A 90 -18.79 -11.62 -15.55
N LEU A 91 -18.09 -10.73 -16.25
CA LEU A 91 -16.92 -10.04 -15.72
C LEU A 91 -17.28 -9.24 -14.46
N LEU A 92 -18.44 -8.57 -14.47
CA LEU A 92 -18.94 -7.82 -13.32
C LEU A 92 -19.28 -8.75 -12.14
N ARG A 93 -19.89 -9.91 -12.41
CA ARG A 93 -20.19 -10.91 -11.37
C ARG A 93 -18.92 -11.50 -10.77
N LEU A 94 -17.96 -11.91 -11.59
CA LEU A 94 -16.72 -12.51 -11.15
C LEU A 94 -15.88 -11.54 -10.31
N VAL A 95 -15.78 -10.27 -10.72
CA VAL A 95 -15.05 -9.27 -9.91
C VAL A 95 -15.76 -9.02 -8.57
N CYS A 96 -17.10 -9.01 -8.53
CA CYS A 96 -17.83 -8.87 -7.27
C CYS A 96 -17.66 -10.09 -6.36
N ILE A 97 -17.68 -11.31 -6.91
CA ILE A 97 -17.40 -12.55 -6.15
C ILE A 97 -15.99 -12.49 -5.56
N TRP A 98 -15.00 -12.03 -6.34
CA TRP A 98 -13.65 -11.81 -5.84
C TRP A 98 -13.61 -10.80 -4.68
N ILE A 99 -14.32 -9.67 -4.79
CA ILE A 99 -14.42 -8.66 -3.72
C ILE A 99 -15.09 -9.24 -2.47
N PHE A 100 -16.11 -10.08 -2.62
CA PHE A 100 -16.77 -10.73 -1.48
C PHE A 100 -15.82 -11.70 -0.76
N ALA A 101 -15.05 -12.49 -1.52
CA ALA A 101 -14.05 -13.39 -0.96
C ALA A 101 -12.91 -12.62 -0.25
N ASP A 102 -12.41 -11.54 -0.87
CA ASP A 102 -11.39 -10.66 -0.28
C ASP A 102 -11.92 -9.98 1.01
N THR A 103 -13.16 -9.49 0.99
CA THR A 103 -13.78 -8.89 2.18
C THR A 103 -13.96 -9.91 3.30
N ALA A 104 -14.38 -11.14 2.98
CA ALA A 104 -14.50 -12.22 3.97
C ALA A 104 -13.13 -12.60 4.57
N HIS A 105 -12.07 -12.60 3.75
CA HIS A 105 -10.70 -12.78 4.22
C HIS A 105 -10.25 -11.65 5.14
N LYS A 106 -10.50 -10.38 4.78
CA LYS A 106 -10.19 -9.22 5.62
C LYS A 106 -10.97 -9.24 6.93
N MET A 107 -12.23 -9.68 6.92
CA MET A 107 -13.04 -9.88 8.12
C MET A 107 -12.46 -10.97 9.03
N SER A 108 -11.94 -12.07 8.48
CA SER A 108 -11.31 -13.11 9.31
C SER A 108 -10.00 -12.62 9.93
N LEU A 109 -9.18 -11.87 9.19
CA LEU A 109 -7.99 -11.20 9.74
C LEU A 109 -8.35 -10.18 10.85
N ALA A 110 -9.44 -9.44 10.66
CA ALA A 110 -9.94 -8.49 11.65
C ALA A 110 -10.31 -9.12 13.00
N LEU A 111 -10.68 -10.41 13.03
CA LEU A 111 -10.93 -11.13 14.28
C LEU A 111 -9.65 -11.32 15.11
N PHE A 112 -8.48 -11.41 14.47
CA PHE A 112 -7.21 -11.67 15.14
C PHE A 112 -6.42 -10.41 15.47
N VAL A 113 -6.36 -9.45 14.53
CA VAL A 113 -5.53 -8.24 14.65
C VAL A 113 -6.37 -7.00 14.99
N GLY A 114 -7.70 -7.13 14.95
CA GLY A 114 -8.63 -6.02 15.10
C GLY A 114 -9.00 -5.41 13.75
N TYR A 115 -10.25 -4.93 13.65
CA TYR A 115 -10.83 -4.37 12.42
C TYR A 115 -9.95 -3.32 11.76
N ARG A 116 -9.47 -2.35 12.53
CA ARG A 116 -8.76 -1.19 12.01
C ARG A 116 -7.44 -1.58 11.36
N ASP A 117 -6.68 -2.45 12.01
CA ASP A 117 -5.37 -2.84 11.52
C ASP A 117 -5.51 -3.74 10.28
N ALA A 118 -6.54 -4.59 10.24
CA ALA A 118 -6.90 -5.36 9.04
C ALA A 118 -7.31 -4.47 7.84
N MET A 119 -8.08 -3.39 8.06
CA MET A 119 -8.46 -2.48 6.97
C MET A 119 -7.30 -1.59 6.50
N ARG A 120 -6.40 -1.19 7.40
CA ARG A 120 -5.27 -0.30 7.09
C ARG A 120 -4.10 -1.01 6.43
N TRP A 121 -3.99 -2.33 6.58
CA TRP A 121 -2.93 -3.12 5.97
C TRP A 121 -2.87 -2.89 4.44
N ASP A 122 -4.02 -3.01 3.77
CA ASP A 122 -4.15 -2.81 2.32
C ASP A 122 -3.81 -1.37 1.90
N GLN A 123 -4.22 -0.39 2.72
CA GLN A 123 -3.89 1.01 2.47
C GLN A 123 -2.39 1.27 2.57
N ALA A 124 -1.76 0.67 3.58
CA ALA A 124 -0.32 0.75 3.77
C ALA A 124 0.44 0.15 2.58
N ASP A 125 0.02 -1.03 2.13
CA ASP A 125 0.63 -1.69 0.97
C ASP A 125 0.57 -0.80 -0.28
N VAL A 126 -0.54 -0.09 -0.52
CA VAL A 126 -0.71 0.79 -1.68
C VAL A 126 0.21 2.02 -1.66
N TRP A 127 0.22 2.80 -0.57
CA TRP A 127 1.07 4.00 -0.57
C TRP A 127 2.56 3.63 -0.45
N LEU A 128 2.89 2.42 -0.01
CA LEU A 128 4.26 1.93 0.04
C LEU A 128 4.81 1.42 -1.30
N ILE A 129 3.96 1.19 -2.31
CA ILE A 129 4.35 0.69 -3.64
C ILE A 129 5.62 1.36 -4.19
N PRO A 130 5.70 2.70 -4.38
CA PRO A 130 6.88 3.33 -4.98
C PRO A 130 8.18 3.04 -4.21
N TYR A 131 8.11 2.97 -2.88
CA TYR A 131 9.27 2.73 -2.03
C TYR A 131 9.70 1.25 -2.08
N TYR A 132 8.74 0.32 -2.06
CA TYR A 132 9.02 -1.10 -2.22
C TYR A 132 9.62 -1.40 -3.58
N THR A 133 9.07 -0.84 -4.66
CA THR A 133 9.62 -1.02 -6.00
C THR A 133 11.01 -0.42 -6.12
N LEU A 134 11.24 0.79 -5.60
CA LEU A 134 12.56 1.42 -5.63
C LEU A 134 13.60 0.59 -4.85
N SER A 135 13.23 0.08 -3.67
CA SER A 135 14.11 -0.79 -2.88
C SER A 135 14.40 -2.11 -3.58
N LEU A 136 13.43 -2.70 -4.27
CA LEU A 136 13.62 -3.91 -5.07
C LEU A 136 14.55 -3.66 -6.26
N VAL A 137 14.31 -2.57 -7.00
CA VAL A 137 15.11 -2.19 -8.17
C VAL A 137 16.56 -1.89 -7.76
N ARG A 138 16.78 -1.13 -6.67
CA ARG A 138 18.12 -0.88 -6.13
C ARG A 138 18.77 -2.14 -5.52
N GLY A 139 17.97 -3.00 -4.92
CA GLY A 139 18.45 -4.21 -4.24
C GLY A 139 18.85 -5.33 -5.18
N MET A 140 18.13 -5.47 -6.29
CA MET A 140 18.20 -6.67 -7.15
C MET A 140 18.54 -6.40 -8.61
N VAL A 141 18.23 -5.21 -9.13
CA VAL A 141 18.36 -4.92 -10.57
C VAL A 141 19.58 -4.04 -10.86
N LEU A 142 19.78 -2.97 -10.08
CA LEU A 142 20.86 -2.03 -10.35
C LEU A 142 22.19 -2.53 -9.79
N PRO A 143 23.28 -2.49 -10.57
CA PRO A 143 24.62 -2.68 -10.02
C PRO A 143 25.01 -1.48 -9.15
N THR A 144 25.98 -1.67 -8.26
CA THR A 144 26.45 -0.64 -7.32
C THR A 144 26.87 0.67 -8.00
N ARG A 145 27.37 0.59 -9.25
CA ARG A 145 27.78 1.76 -10.05
C ARG A 145 26.62 2.69 -10.43
N PHE A 146 25.39 2.17 -10.52
CA PHE A 146 24.19 2.95 -10.83
C PHE A 146 23.36 3.27 -9.59
N GLY A 147 23.92 3.07 -8.39
CA GLY A 147 23.20 3.28 -7.13
C GLY A 147 22.47 2.03 -6.61
N GLY A 148 22.88 0.85 -7.07
CA GLY A 148 22.49 -0.42 -6.45
C GLY A 148 22.94 -0.49 -4.99
N THR A 149 22.05 -0.91 -4.11
CA THR A 149 22.28 -1.00 -2.66
C THR A 149 22.12 -2.42 -2.18
N LYS A 150 22.97 -2.86 -1.24
CA LYS A 150 22.77 -4.19 -0.65
C LYS A 150 21.44 -4.23 0.11
N PRO A 151 20.59 -5.25 -0.10
CA PRO A 151 19.37 -5.42 0.70
C PRO A 151 19.73 -5.47 2.18
N GLY A 152 19.07 -4.66 2.99
CA GLY A 152 19.35 -4.57 4.42
C GLY A 152 18.32 -3.71 5.14
N PHE A 153 18.05 -4.07 6.38
CA PHE A 153 17.24 -3.24 7.25
C PHE A 153 18.11 -2.12 7.82
N THR A 154 17.75 -0.87 7.50
CA THR A 154 18.33 0.30 8.16
C THR A 154 17.34 0.77 9.22
N PRO A 155 17.68 0.72 10.53
CA PRO A 155 16.75 1.15 11.55
C PRO A 155 16.43 2.63 11.37
N SER A 156 15.15 2.99 11.49
CA SER A 156 14.68 4.37 11.27
C SER A 156 15.38 5.40 12.15
N GLY A 157 15.83 5.03 13.35
CA GLY A 157 16.63 5.89 14.22
C GLY A 157 18.07 6.16 13.77
N SER A 158 18.59 5.39 12.80
CA SER A 158 19.91 5.60 12.18
C SER A 158 19.84 6.38 10.87
N LEU A 159 18.64 6.55 10.31
CA LEU A 159 18.40 7.51 9.25
C LEU A 159 18.49 8.89 9.92
N SER A 160 19.60 9.60 9.69
CA SER A 160 19.72 10.99 10.11
C SER A 160 18.76 11.83 9.27
N LEU A 161 17.47 11.79 9.62
CA LEU A 161 16.51 12.73 9.08
C LEU A 161 16.93 14.11 9.60
N GLU A 162 17.23 15.01 8.67
CA GLU A 162 17.53 16.42 8.95
C GLU A 162 16.34 17.10 9.66
N ILE A 163 15.14 16.51 9.51
CA ILE A 163 13.91 16.90 10.20
C ILE A 163 13.80 16.18 11.56
N LYS A 164 13.75 16.97 12.63
CA LYS A 164 13.15 16.55 13.91
C LYS A 164 11.64 16.49 13.77
N GLU A 165 11.11 15.31 13.45
CA GLU A 165 9.67 15.02 13.51
C GLU A 165 9.21 14.78 14.95
N ARG A 166 10.13 14.32 15.80
CA ARG A 166 9.87 13.92 17.20
C ARG A 166 10.46 14.86 18.22
N GLY A 167 9.72 15.11 19.31
CA GLY A 167 10.19 15.85 20.50
C GLY A 167 9.70 17.30 20.64
N PRO A 168 10.15 18.03 21.68
CA PRO A 168 9.54 19.28 22.15
C PRO A 168 9.74 20.49 21.22
N ARG A 169 10.64 20.38 20.23
CA ARG A 169 10.91 21.43 19.24
C ARG A 169 10.87 20.80 17.84
N PRO A 170 9.66 20.49 17.34
CA PRO A 170 9.51 19.94 16.00
C PRO A 170 10.04 20.93 14.98
N SER A 171 10.53 20.40 13.85
CA SER A 171 11.02 21.24 12.76
C SER A 171 9.90 22.10 12.17
N GLY A 172 10.22 23.32 11.77
CA GLY A 172 9.25 24.24 11.17
C GLY A 172 8.57 23.66 9.92
N PHE A 173 7.37 24.17 9.60
CA PHE A 173 6.54 23.69 8.50
C PHE A 173 7.29 23.63 7.15
N PHE A 174 8.07 24.67 6.80
CA PHE A 174 8.79 24.71 5.52
C PHE A 174 9.91 23.67 5.42
N SER A 175 10.65 23.43 6.50
CA SER A 175 11.68 22.39 6.54
C SER A 175 11.06 21.01 6.38
N ARG A 176 9.92 20.78 7.04
CA ARG A 176 9.12 19.55 6.91
C ARG A 176 8.59 19.37 5.51
N LEU A 177 8.01 20.44 4.93
CA LEU A 177 7.50 20.44 3.57
C LEU A 177 8.59 20.01 2.58
N ARG A 178 9.75 20.66 2.63
CA ARG A 178 10.85 20.34 1.72
C ARG A 178 11.32 18.89 1.85
N ALA A 179 11.56 18.42 3.06
CA ALA A 179 12.17 17.12 3.24
C ALA A 179 11.16 15.96 3.13
N ILE A 180 9.91 16.09 3.58
CA ILE A 180 8.89 15.06 3.32
C ILE A 180 8.47 15.06 1.85
N LEU A 181 8.23 16.23 1.24
CA LEU A 181 7.76 16.28 -0.14
C LEU A 181 8.83 15.80 -1.13
N PHE A 182 10.08 16.26 -1.01
CA PHE A 182 11.14 15.96 -1.97
C PHE A 182 12.09 14.85 -1.54
N GLN A 183 12.60 14.87 -0.30
CA GLN A 183 13.57 13.84 0.14
C GLN A 183 12.89 12.49 0.39
N GLN A 184 11.69 12.49 0.98
CA GLN A 184 10.87 11.27 1.16
C GLN A 184 9.95 10.99 -0.04
N MET A 185 10.08 11.73 -1.14
CA MET A 185 9.35 11.48 -2.41
C MET A 185 7.82 11.47 -2.34
N VAL A 186 7.20 12.15 -1.37
CA VAL A 186 5.73 12.27 -1.28
C VAL A 186 5.14 12.97 -2.51
N TRP A 187 5.94 13.73 -3.27
CA TRP A 187 5.52 14.32 -4.55
C TRP A 187 4.94 13.30 -5.54
N ILE A 188 5.39 12.03 -5.51
CA ILE A 188 4.87 10.96 -6.38
C ILE A 188 3.39 10.73 -6.10
N HIS A 189 2.98 10.72 -4.83
CA HIS A 189 1.59 10.55 -4.43
C HIS A 189 0.75 11.77 -4.81
N VAL A 190 1.31 12.98 -4.70
CA VAL A 190 0.62 14.21 -5.14
C VAL A 190 0.34 14.16 -6.65
N CYS A 191 1.34 13.82 -7.46
CA CYS A 191 1.17 13.64 -8.89
C CYS A 191 0.14 12.57 -9.23
N PHE A 192 0.17 11.43 -8.54
CA PHE A 192 -0.80 10.35 -8.70
C PHE A 192 -2.23 10.83 -8.42
N ILE A 193 -2.46 11.51 -7.29
CA ILE A 193 -3.79 12.01 -6.90
C ILE A 193 -4.32 13.00 -7.95
N LEU A 194 -3.49 13.95 -8.38
CA LEU A 194 -3.86 14.93 -9.40
C LEU A 194 -4.22 14.24 -10.72
N ALA A 195 -3.42 13.26 -11.15
CA ALA A 195 -3.66 12.50 -12.38
C ALA A 195 -4.96 11.69 -12.31
N CYS A 196 -5.27 11.05 -11.18
CA CYS A 196 -6.53 10.32 -10.99
C CYS A 196 -7.73 11.28 -11.02
N ILE A 197 -7.69 12.40 -10.29
CA ILE A 197 -8.78 13.38 -10.27
C ILE A 197 -9.02 13.92 -11.69
N LEU A 198 -7.95 14.36 -12.37
CA LEU A 198 -8.04 14.86 -13.74
C LEU A 198 -8.59 13.80 -14.69
N GLY A 199 -8.11 12.55 -14.60
CA GLY A 199 -8.58 11.45 -15.42
C GLY A 199 -10.07 11.13 -15.20
N VAL A 200 -10.56 11.15 -13.96
CA VAL A 200 -11.99 10.96 -13.67
C VAL A 200 -12.82 12.10 -14.26
N VAL A 201 -12.41 13.36 -14.06
CA VAL A 201 -13.09 14.52 -14.63
C VAL A 201 -13.11 14.43 -16.15
N LEU A 202 -12.00 14.08 -16.80
CA LEU A 202 -11.93 13.90 -18.25
C LEU A 202 -12.88 12.81 -18.75
N ASN A 203 -13.00 11.67 -18.05
CA ASN A 203 -13.95 10.63 -18.44
C ASN A 203 -15.41 11.05 -18.27
N ILE A 204 -15.73 11.86 -17.24
CA ILE A 204 -17.06 12.44 -17.10
C ILE A 204 -17.34 13.39 -18.26
N VAL A 205 -16.41 14.29 -18.58
CA VAL A 205 -16.55 15.21 -19.72
C VAL A 205 -16.73 14.43 -21.02
N ARG A 206 -15.88 13.45 -21.31
CA ARG A 206 -16.00 12.57 -22.51
C ARG A 206 -17.34 11.85 -22.61
N CYS A 207 -17.94 11.46 -21.49
CA CYS A 207 -19.24 10.79 -21.48
C CYS A 207 -20.40 11.72 -21.89
N PHE A 208 -20.26 13.02 -21.63
CA PHE A 208 -21.31 14.02 -21.84
C PHE A 208 -20.98 15.05 -22.94
N ASP A 209 -19.78 15.00 -23.53
CA ASP A 209 -19.38 15.87 -24.64
C ASP A 209 -20.09 15.45 -25.93
N PRO A 210 -21.01 16.27 -26.48
CA PRO A 210 -21.75 15.93 -27.68
C PRO A 210 -20.90 16.00 -28.96
N ALA A 211 -19.69 16.58 -28.90
CA ALA A 211 -18.87 16.85 -30.08
C ALA A 211 -17.65 15.91 -30.23
N ASP A 212 -17.49 14.93 -29.32
CA ASP A 212 -16.38 13.96 -29.26
C ASP A 212 -14.99 14.59 -29.52
N GLN A 213 -14.79 15.83 -29.05
CA GLN A 213 -13.56 16.57 -29.35
C GLN A 213 -12.37 16.07 -28.54
N ILE A 214 -12.64 15.34 -27.47
CA ILE A 214 -11.63 14.80 -26.56
C ILE A 214 -11.45 13.32 -26.84
N SER A 215 -10.48 13.01 -27.70
CA SER A 215 -10.14 11.64 -28.08
C SER A 215 -9.94 10.72 -26.87
N THR A 216 -10.39 9.48 -27.01
CA THR A 216 -10.09 8.37 -26.09
C THR A 216 -9.11 7.41 -26.76
N ALA A 217 -8.22 6.79 -25.98
CA ALA A 217 -7.31 5.75 -26.47
C ALA A 217 -8.05 4.46 -26.85
N TYR A 218 -9.33 4.35 -26.51
CA TYR A 218 -10.20 3.26 -26.85
C TYR A 218 -11.50 3.84 -27.44
N SER A 219 -11.47 4.12 -28.74
CA SER A 219 -12.64 4.54 -29.50
C SER A 219 -13.59 3.34 -29.61
N ALA A 220 -14.62 3.30 -28.78
CA ALA A 220 -15.80 2.52 -29.13
C ALA A 220 -16.39 3.16 -30.40
N ALA A 221 -16.86 2.33 -31.35
CA ALA A 221 -17.48 2.81 -32.57
C ALA A 221 -18.51 3.90 -32.27
N GLU A 222 -18.44 5.00 -33.03
CA GLU A 222 -19.32 6.17 -32.95
C GLU A 222 -20.78 5.75 -32.77
N VAL A 223 -21.32 5.93 -31.57
CA VAL A 223 -22.76 5.83 -31.35
C VAL A 223 -23.09 6.92 -30.35
N VAL A 224 -24.04 7.78 -30.70
CA VAL A 224 -24.72 8.68 -29.75
C VAL A 224 -25.12 7.84 -28.54
N LEU A 225 -24.36 7.97 -27.44
CA LEU A 225 -24.53 7.10 -26.29
C LEU A 225 -25.94 7.32 -25.72
N SER A 226 -26.79 6.30 -25.81
CA SER A 226 -28.06 6.26 -25.09
C SER A 226 -27.81 6.40 -23.58
N GLY A 227 -28.84 6.70 -22.79
CA GLY A 227 -28.71 6.78 -21.33
C GLY A 227 -28.05 5.53 -20.73
N HIS A 228 -28.40 4.36 -21.23
CA HIS A 228 -27.79 3.08 -20.85
C HIS A 228 -26.29 3.00 -21.22
N ASP A 229 -25.92 3.43 -22.43
CA ASP A 229 -24.54 3.28 -22.91
C ASP A 229 -23.59 4.25 -22.19
N ARG A 230 -24.10 5.41 -21.73
CA ARG A 230 -23.36 6.33 -20.84
C ARG A 230 -23.06 5.70 -19.48
N TRP A 231 -24.00 4.96 -18.91
CA TRP A 231 -23.77 4.23 -17.66
C TRP A 231 -22.71 3.15 -17.82
N VAL A 232 -22.79 2.36 -18.90
CA VAL A 232 -21.78 1.34 -19.21
C VAL A 232 -20.41 1.98 -19.47
N PHE A 233 -20.37 3.12 -20.16
CA PHE A 233 -19.15 3.89 -20.37
C PHE A 233 -18.49 4.29 -19.04
N LEU A 234 -19.25 4.89 -18.11
CA LEU A 234 -18.73 5.29 -16.81
C LEU A 234 -18.38 4.08 -15.94
N LEU A 235 -19.20 3.03 -15.93
CA LEU A 235 -18.96 1.80 -15.19
C LEU A 235 -17.65 1.14 -15.61
N THR A 236 -17.35 1.09 -16.90
CA THR A 236 -16.14 0.40 -17.40
C THR A 236 -14.87 1.22 -17.25
N ARG A 237 -14.96 2.55 -17.08
CA ARG A 237 -13.80 3.47 -17.05
C ARG A 237 -13.50 4.08 -15.69
N ILE A 238 -14.51 4.38 -14.89
CA ILE A 238 -14.32 5.01 -13.57
C ILE A 238 -15.02 4.23 -12.44
N GLY A 239 -16.09 3.50 -12.76
CA GLY A 239 -16.92 2.79 -11.79
C GLY A 239 -16.59 1.31 -11.65
N TRP A 240 -15.56 0.78 -12.31
CA TRP A 240 -15.35 -0.67 -12.34
C TRP A 240 -15.04 -1.16 -10.92
N PRO A 241 -15.82 -2.09 -10.31
CA PRO A 241 -15.54 -2.58 -8.96
C PRO A 241 -14.10 -3.11 -8.86
N PRO A 242 -13.36 -2.80 -7.78
CA PRO A 242 -13.71 -2.13 -6.53
C PRO A 242 -13.62 -0.59 -6.56
N VAL A 243 -13.62 0.05 -7.73
CA VAL A 243 -13.33 1.49 -7.90
C VAL A 243 -11.88 1.78 -7.48
N TRP A 244 -10.94 1.08 -8.13
CA TRP A 244 -9.51 1.06 -7.77
C TRP A 244 -8.90 2.43 -7.50
N TRP A 245 -9.21 3.43 -8.35
CA TRP A 245 -8.65 4.77 -8.23
C TRP A 245 -9.07 5.47 -6.93
N LEU A 246 -10.28 5.21 -6.42
CA LEU A 246 -10.76 5.83 -5.19
C LEU A 246 -10.05 5.25 -3.97
N GLY A 247 -9.90 3.92 -3.94
CA GLY A 247 -9.14 3.23 -2.89
C GLY A 247 -7.67 3.68 -2.88
N GLN A 248 -7.03 3.73 -4.05
CA GLN A 248 -5.63 4.16 -4.14
C GLN A 248 -5.44 5.65 -3.84
N LEU A 249 -6.38 6.51 -4.23
CA LEU A 249 -6.38 7.93 -3.87
C LEU A 249 -6.47 8.11 -2.36
N ALA A 250 -7.38 7.39 -1.69
CA ALA A 250 -7.50 7.43 -0.23
C ALA A 250 -6.20 6.99 0.46
N SER A 251 -5.55 5.94 -0.03
CA SER A 251 -4.26 5.47 0.49
C SER A 251 -3.13 6.49 0.24
N CYS A 252 -3.03 7.04 -0.97
CA CYS A 252 -2.01 8.04 -1.33
C CYS A 252 -2.21 9.37 -0.59
N TRP A 253 -3.44 9.65 -0.13
CA TRP A 253 -3.71 10.83 0.70
C TRP A 253 -3.08 10.72 2.10
N ILE A 254 -2.82 9.51 2.62
CA ILE A 254 -2.23 9.33 3.96
C ILE A 254 -0.89 10.07 4.13
N PRO A 255 0.14 9.86 3.29
CA PRO A 255 1.40 10.61 3.41
C PRO A 255 1.24 12.11 3.15
N VAL A 256 0.32 12.52 2.27
CA VAL A 256 0.03 13.94 2.01
C VAL A 256 -0.65 14.60 3.21
N HIS A 257 -1.58 13.89 3.86
CA HIS A 257 -2.22 14.34 5.09
C HIS A 257 -1.19 14.46 6.22
N TYR A 258 -0.29 13.48 6.37
CA TYR A 258 0.78 13.53 7.38
C TYR A 258 1.70 14.76 7.21
N LEU A 259 1.97 15.15 5.97
CA LEU A 259 2.74 16.34 5.64
C LEU A 259 2.07 17.63 6.14
N ILE A 260 0.76 17.77 5.93
CA ILE A 260 -0.02 18.98 6.28
C ILE A 260 -0.38 18.99 7.77
N TRP A 261 -0.87 17.87 8.28
CA TRP A 261 -1.34 17.67 9.65
C TRP A 261 -0.67 16.45 10.27
N PRO A 262 0.57 16.58 10.76
CA PRO A 262 1.19 15.50 11.51
C PRO A 262 0.40 15.22 12.79
N PRO A 263 0.45 14.00 13.31
CA PRO A 263 0.00 13.74 14.67
C PRO A 263 0.86 14.54 15.66
N ASN A 264 0.22 15.06 16.71
CA ASN A 264 0.95 15.64 17.83
C ASN A 264 1.61 14.52 18.62
N GLU A 265 2.92 14.58 18.77
CA GLU A 265 3.63 13.64 19.64
C GLU A 265 3.46 14.05 21.11
N VAL A 266 3.30 13.03 21.95
CA VAL A 266 3.17 13.16 23.39
C VAL A 266 4.51 12.76 24.01
N THR A 267 4.99 13.51 24.99
CA THR A 267 6.26 13.19 25.66
C THR A 267 6.13 11.91 26.49
N ALA A 268 7.26 11.24 26.76
CA ALA A 268 7.25 10.02 27.58
C ALA A 268 6.69 10.26 29.00
N ASP A 269 6.90 11.46 29.55
CA ASP A 269 6.37 11.85 30.86
C ASP A 269 4.85 12.10 30.82
N GLU A 270 4.33 12.59 29.70
CA GLU A 270 2.88 12.72 29.49
C GLU A 270 2.23 11.35 29.22
N ALA A 271 2.90 10.47 28.49
CA ALA A 271 2.36 9.18 28.07
C ALA A 271 2.41 8.09 29.15
N LEU A 272 3.38 8.17 30.07
CA LEU A 272 3.64 7.15 31.08
C LEU A 272 3.25 7.64 32.48
N GLN A 273 2.76 6.72 33.32
CA GLN A 273 2.56 6.89 34.75
C GLN A 273 3.57 6.05 35.52
N LEU A 274 4.16 6.61 36.57
CA LEU A 274 5.07 5.87 37.44
C LEU A 274 4.26 4.98 38.39
N ASP A 275 4.54 3.69 38.41
CA ASP A 275 4.08 2.80 39.48
C ASP A 275 5.02 2.95 40.68
N GLU A 276 4.58 3.69 41.70
CA GLU A 276 5.36 3.97 42.91
C GLU A 276 5.81 2.71 43.66
N LYS A 277 5.09 1.59 43.53
CA LYS A 277 5.44 0.34 44.22
C LYS A 277 6.54 -0.44 43.51
N ARG A 278 6.62 -0.34 42.18
CA ARG A 278 7.58 -1.09 41.36
C ARG A 278 8.72 -0.25 40.82
N GLY A 279 8.60 1.08 40.88
CA GLY A 279 9.55 2.02 40.27
C GLY A 279 9.55 1.97 38.73
N VAL A 280 8.56 1.34 38.12
CA VAL A 280 8.46 1.14 36.66
C VAL A 280 7.40 2.07 36.09
N ARG A 281 7.69 2.68 34.94
CA ARG A 281 6.75 3.54 34.21
C ARG A 281 5.89 2.69 33.27
N TYR A 282 4.58 2.76 33.42
CA TYR A 282 3.60 2.09 32.56
C TYR A 282 2.85 3.11 31.70
N PRO A 283 2.38 2.76 30.50
CA PRO A 283 1.50 3.63 29.72
C PRO A 283 0.23 3.99 30.51
N LYS A 284 -0.17 5.26 30.48
CA LYS A 284 -1.51 5.66 30.97
C LYS A 284 -2.57 5.01 30.10
N GLU A 285 -3.75 4.76 30.66
CA GLU A 285 -4.83 4.06 29.95
C GLU A 285 -5.21 4.77 28.63
N GLU A 286 -5.21 6.11 28.61
CA GLU A 286 -5.48 6.92 27.42
C GLU A 286 -4.53 6.65 26.25
N TYR A 287 -3.26 6.32 26.55
CA TYR A 287 -2.22 6.04 25.56
C TYR A 287 -1.98 4.54 25.37
N SER A 288 -2.66 3.69 26.15
CA SER A 288 -2.60 2.24 26.00
C SER A 288 -3.43 1.76 24.79
N ARG A 289 -4.39 2.59 24.35
CA ARG A 289 -5.25 2.29 23.21
C ARG A 289 -4.83 3.11 21.99
N PRO A 290 -4.86 2.52 20.79
CA PRO A 290 -4.56 3.28 19.59
C PRO A 290 -5.57 4.40 19.33
N GLN A 291 -5.08 5.63 19.19
CA GLN A 291 -5.94 6.78 18.94
C GLN A 291 -6.38 6.89 17.46
N ARG A 292 -7.52 7.57 17.24
CA ARG A 292 -8.11 7.78 15.90
C ARG A 292 -8.29 9.27 15.67
N THR A 293 -7.70 9.78 14.60
CA THR A 293 -7.98 11.13 14.12
C THR A 293 -9.35 11.16 13.45
N ASN A 294 -10.09 12.27 13.56
CA ASN A 294 -11.39 12.41 12.90
C ASN A 294 -11.30 12.24 11.37
N MET A 295 -10.19 12.70 10.77
CA MET A 295 -9.92 12.55 9.34
C MET A 295 -9.51 11.13 8.93
N GLY A 296 -8.99 10.31 9.84
CA GLY A 296 -8.70 8.90 9.58
C GLY A 296 -9.94 8.00 9.67
N ARG A 297 -11.10 8.52 10.08
CA ARG A 297 -12.32 7.71 10.22
C ARG A 297 -12.89 7.23 8.87
N PRO A 298 -13.04 8.08 7.85
CA PRO A 298 -13.65 7.69 6.58
C PRO A 298 -12.78 6.67 5.83
N THR A 299 -11.46 6.80 5.89
CA THR A 299 -10.54 5.91 5.19
C THR A 299 -10.65 4.47 5.70
N ASP A 300 -10.82 4.26 7.00
CA ASP A 300 -11.00 2.91 7.58
C ASP A 300 -12.25 2.18 7.03
N HIS A 301 -13.22 2.92 6.50
CA HIS A 301 -14.49 2.37 6.01
C HIS A 301 -14.56 2.24 4.48
N VAL A 302 -13.50 2.59 3.74
CA VAL A 302 -13.46 2.47 2.27
C VAL A 302 -13.76 1.04 1.83
N THR A 303 -13.19 0.03 2.48
CA THR A 303 -13.47 -1.39 2.17
C THR A 303 -14.94 -1.73 2.31
N ALA A 304 -15.62 -1.21 3.34
CA ALA A 304 -17.05 -1.45 3.54
C ALA A 304 -17.90 -0.72 2.48
N ILE A 305 -17.52 0.50 2.11
CA ILE A 305 -18.19 1.27 1.04
C ILE A 305 -18.05 0.53 -0.30
N VAL A 306 -16.84 0.06 -0.62
CA VAL A 306 -16.56 -0.75 -1.82
C VAL A 306 -17.36 -2.03 -1.83
N PHE A 307 -17.49 -2.71 -0.69
CA PHE A 307 -18.30 -3.92 -0.57
C PHE A 307 -19.77 -3.63 -0.89
N VAL A 308 -20.36 -2.61 -0.27
CA VAL A 308 -21.76 -2.20 -0.53
C VAL A 308 -21.95 -1.83 -2.01
N TYR A 309 -21.03 -1.06 -2.58
CA TYR A 309 -21.04 -0.73 -4.01
C TYR A 309 -20.99 -1.98 -4.90
N SER A 310 -20.17 -2.97 -4.53
CA SER A 310 -20.03 -4.23 -5.27
C SER A 310 -21.29 -5.08 -5.16
N VAL A 311 -22.00 -5.06 -4.03
CA VAL A 311 -23.33 -5.69 -3.90
C VAL A 311 -24.33 -5.08 -4.88
N VAL A 312 -24.36 -3.74 -4.99
CA VAL A 312 -25.23 -3.04 -5.95
C VAL A 312 -24.85 -3.39 -7.38
N CYS A 313 -23.56 -3.41 -7.72
CA CYS A 313 -23.08 -3.81 -9.05
C CYS A 313 -23.41 -5.27 -9.37
N PHE A 314 -23.29 -6.17 -8.40
CA PHE A 314 -23.62 -7.58 -8.56
C PHE A 314 -25.11 -7.76 -8.83
N ALA A 315 -25.99 -7.09 -8.07
CA ALA A 315 -27.42 -7.11 -8.32
C ALA A 315 -27.77 -6.47 -9.68
N GLY A 316 -27.15 -5.34 -10.02
CA GLY A 316 -27.30 -4.66 -11.30
C GLY A 316 -26.88 -5.52 -12.49
N SER A 317 -25.89 -6.41 -12.32
CA SER A 317 -25.40 -7.31 -13.38
C SER A 317 -26.44 -8.31 -13.90
N PHE A 318 -27.56 -8.49 -13.21
CA PHE A 318 -28.67 -9.33 -13.70
C PHE A 318 -29.62 -8.59 -14.65
N TYR A 319 -29.47 -7.27 -14.76
CA TYR A 319 -30.28 -6.38 -15.58
C TYR A 319 -29.50 -5.73 -16.73
N VAL A 320 -28.20 -6.03 -16.84
CA VAL A 320 -27.28 -5.62 -17.93
C VAL A 320 -27.16 -6.75 -18.94
#